data_AF-A0A7J9W9I8-F1
#
_entry.id   AF-A0A7J9W9I8-F1
#
_cell.length_a   1.000
_cell.length_b   1.000
_cell.length_c   1.000
_cell.angle_alpha   90.00
_cell.angle_beta   90.00
_cell.angle_gamma   90.00
#
_symmetry.space_group_name_H-M   'P 1'
#
loop_
_entity.id
_entity.type
_entity.pdbx_description
1 polymer ?
#
loop_
_entity_poly.entity_id
_entity_poly.type
_entity_poly.pdbx_seq_one_letter_code
_entity_poly.pdbx_strand_id
1 'polypeptide(L)'
;MATKADQAYQVAVERQKAAQAAGTYDLSDLPDGLASPAAAVRIGKLPKQDKVLKGHGKSITAVAKVQPGAALAVFGRPESRWAMAYWRRTGGNTTMTELLSYARQLVGRTPAGDFVVCLCGHAGQGPCIPLWAPREELSLTVQPNDLVLRFEDIVEKQ
;
A
#
# COMPACT_ATOMS: atom_id res chain seq x y z
N MET A 1 -11.03 -6.84 -34.35
CA MET A 1 -10.31 -6.01 -33.35
C MET A 1 -10.52 -6.65 -31.99
N ALA A 2 -9.52 -7.38 -31.48
CA ALA A 2 -9.58 -7.93 -30.14
C ALA A 2 -9.17 -6.82 -29.17
N THR A 3 -10.12 -6.36 -28.36
CA THR A 3 -9.85 -5.60 -27.14
C THR A 3 -8.96 -6.49 -26.25
N LYS A 4 -7.64 -6.31 -26.35
CA LYS A 4 -6.67 -6.88 -25.42
C LYS A 4 -7.08 -6.32 -24.05
N ALA A 5 -7.72 -7.16 -23.25
CA ALA A 5 -8.02 -6.89 -21.86
C ALA A 5 -6.82 -6.18 -21.23
N ASP A 6 -7.06 -5.03 -20.60
CA ASP A 6 -6.08 -4.36 -19.74
C ASP A 6 -5.50 -5.41 -18.81
N GLN A 7 -4.30 -5.90 -19.13
CA GLN A 7 -3.69 -6.99 -18.39
C GLN A 7 -3.42 -6.43 -17.00
N ALA A 8 -4.18 -6.89 -16.01
CA ALA A 8 -3.86 -6.66 -14.61
C ALA A 8 -2.51 -7.35 -14.36
N TYR A 9 -1.49 -6.58 -13.99
CA TYR A 9 -0.19 -7.16 -13.67
C TYR A 9 -0.18 -7.60 -12.21
N GLN A 10 0.49 -8.70 -11.97
CA GLN A 10 0.70 -9.22 -10.63
C GLN A 10 2.05 -8.73 -10.11
N VAL A 11 1.98 -7.95 -9.05
CA VAL A 11 3.16 -7.40 -8.39
C VAL A 11 3.76 -8.49 -7.50
N ALA A 12 5.02 -8.86 -7.75
CA ALA A 12 5.74 -9.82 -6.92
C ALA A 12 6.04 -9.21 -5.54
N VAL A 13 5.71 -9.96 -4.48
CA VAL A 13 5.84 -9.53 -3.09
C VAL A 13 6.95 -10.34 -2.44
N GLU A 14 8.10 -9.72 -2.21
CA GLU A 14 9.24 -10.37 -1.57
C GLU A 14 9.22 -10.12 -0.06
N ARG A 15 9.40 -11.18 0.74
CA ARG A 15 9.36 -11.06 2.20
C ARG A 15 10.76 -10.88 2.75
N GLN A 16 10.96 -9.83 3.54
CA GLN A 16 12.20 -9.67 4.29
C GLN A 16 12.11 -10.31 5.68
N LYS A 17 13.27 -10.71 6.21
CA LYS A 17 13.42 -11.03 7.64
C LYS A 17 13.21 -9.73 8.43
N ALA A 18 12.02 -9.52 8.96
CA ALA A 18 11.70 -8.30 9.70
C ALA A 18 11.76 -8.46 11.22
N ALA A 19 12.07 -7.37 11.91
CA ALA A 19 11.82 -7.21 13.33
C ALA A 19 10.30 -7.26 13.58
N GLN A 20 9.87 -8.12 14.48
CA GLN A 20 8.45 -8.25 14.81
C GLN A 20 7.96 -6.97 15.47
N ALA A 21 7.12 -6.18 14.80
CA ALA A 21 6.35 -5.16 15.50
C ALA A 21 5.43 -5.91 16.49
N ALA A 22 5.67 -5.72 17.79
CA ALA A 22 4.82 -6.29 18.83
C ALA A 22 3.38 -5.77 18.67
N GLY A 23 2.38 -6.57 19.04
CA GLY A 23 0.97 -6.16 19.03
C GLY A 23 0.24 -6.32 17.69
N THR A 24 -1.07 -6.52 17.78
CA THR A 24 -1.97 -6.57 16.61
C THR A 24 -2.46 -5.16 16.28
N TYR A 25 -2.61 -4.84 15.00
CA TYR A 25 -3.29 -3.65 14.49
C TYR A 25 -4.10 -4.04 13.24
N ASP A 26 -5.09 -3.23 12.87
CA ASP A 26 -6.00 -3.49 11.76
C ASP A 26 -6.39 -2.21 10.99
N LEU A 27 -7.39 -2.29 10.10
CA LEU A 27 -7.81 -1.16 9.28
C LEU A 27 -8.41 -0.02 10.10
N SER A 28 -8.95 -0.28 11.28
CA SER A 28 -9.47 0.77 12.16
C SER A 28 -8.37 1.64 12.77
N ASP A 29 -7.11 1.18 12.71
CA ASP A 29 -5.94 1.97 13.05
C ASP A 29 -5.50 2.92 11.92
N LEU A 30 -6.16 2.88 10.75
CA LEU A 30 -5.92 3.78 9.62
C LEU A 30 -6.99 4.88 9.55
N PRO A 31 -6.62 6.11 9.16
CA PRO A 31 -7.57 7.21 9.05
C PRO A 31 -8.32 7.22 7.71
N ASP A 32 -9.55 7.74 7.74
CA ASP A 32 -10.34 8.13 6.56
C ASP A 32 -10.37 7.05 5.45
N GLY A 33 -10.10 7.43 4.19
CA GLY A 33 -10.14 6.53 3.04
C GLY A 33 -9.15 5.37 3.12
N LEU A 34 -8.08 5.46 3.93
CA LEU A 34 -7.15 4.34 4.11
C LEU A 34 -7.79 3.14 4.83
N ALA A 35 -8.82 3.38 5.65
CA ALA A 35 -9.55 2.32 6.33
C ALA A 35 -10.55 1.59 5.40
N SER A 36 -10.79 2.09 4.19
CA SER A 36 -11.75 1.55 3.23
C SER A 36 -11.11 1.20 1.87
N PRO A 37 -10.06 0.35 1.83
CA PRO A 37 -9.43 -0.06 0.58
C PRO A 37 -10.34 -0.98 -0.24
N ALA A 38 -10.11 -1.05 -1.56
CA ALA A 38 -10.79 -2.00 -2.43
C ALA A 38 -10.41 -3.45 -2.11
N ALA A 39 -9.16 -3.68 -1.72
CA ALA A 39 -8.69 -4.99 -1.24
C ALA A 39 -7.65 -4.82 -0.12
N ALA A 40 -7.65 -5.72 0.88
CA ALA A 40 -6.69 -5.64 1.99
C ALA A 40 -6.29 -7.02 2.53
N VAL A 41 -5.00 -7.16 2.81
CA VAL A 41 -4.42 -8.37 3.40
C VAL A 41 -3.37 -8.00 4.45
N ARG A 42 -3.36 -8.76 5.54
CA ARG A 42 -2.29 -8.73 6.53
C ARG A 42 -1.30 -9.84 6.23
N ILE A 43 -0.02 -9.50 6.14
CA ILE A 43 1.04 -10.43 5.78
C ILE A 43 1.45 -11.28 6.99
N GLY A 44 1.43 -12.60 6.82
CA GLY A 44 1.91 -13.55 7.82
C GLY A 44 3.42 -13.80 7.70
N LYS A 45 4.01 -14.50 8.69
CA LYS A 45 5.40 -14.97 8.57
C LYS A 45 5.55 -15.96 7.41
N LEU A 46 4.54 -16.81 7.20
CA LEU A 46 4.44 -17.77 6.11
C LEU A 46 3.25 -17.43 5.20
N PRO A 47 3.27 -17.79 3.90
CA PRO A 47 2.15 -17.52 2.99
C PRO A 47 0.79 -18.04 3.49
N LYS A 48 0.77 -19.23 4.11
CA LYS A 48 -0.44 -19.82 4.71
C LYS A 48 -1.00 -19.03 5.91
N GLN A 49 -0.25 -18.07 6.45
CA GLN A 49 -0.63 -17.23 7.58
C GLN A 49 -1.10 -15.84 7.13
N ASP A 50 -1.10 -15.55 5.83
CA ASP A 50 -1.65 -14.31 5.30
C ASP A 50 -3.15 -14.27 5.60
N LYS A 51 -3.63 -13.13 6.08
CA LYS A 51 -5.03 -12.95 6.49
C LYS A 51 -5.66 -11.85 5.66
N VAL A 52 -6.57 -12.24 4.77
CA VAL A 52 -7.41 -11.27 4.06
C VAL A 52 -8.36 -10.63 5.06
N LEU A 53 -8.48 -9.31 5.01
CA LEU A 53 -9.31 -8.57 5.95
C LEU A 53 -10.78 -8.61 5.51
N LYS A 54 -11.69 -8.75 6.48
CA LYS A 54 -13.13 -8.92 6.23
C LYS A 54 -13.65 -7.76 5.37
N GLY A 55 -14.37 -8.07 4.30
CA GLY A 55 -14.97 -7.08 3.40
C GLY A 55 -14.14 -6.68 2.18
N HIS A 56 -12.85 -7.07 2.09
CA HIS A 56 -11.92 -6.54 1.08
C HIS A 56 -11.19 -7.63 0.26
N GLY A 57 -11.95 -8.57 -0.32
CA GLY A 57 -11.44 -9.56 -1.29
C GLY A 57 -11.20 -10.98 -0.76
N LYS A 58 -10.62 -11.86 -1.60
CA LYS A 58 -10.55 -13.34 -1.43
C LYS A 58 -9.15 -13.91 -1.13
N SER A 59 -8.05 -13.27 -1.54
CA SER A 59 -6.65 -13.77 -1.35
C SER A 59 -5.58 -12.68 -1.55
N ILE A 60 -4.33 -12.92 -1.12
CA ILE A 60 -3.18 -12.03 -1.35
C ILE A 60 -2.93 -11.74 -2.84
N THR A 61 -3.18 -12.73 -3.70
CA THR A 61 -3.08 -12.59 -5.16
C THR A 61 -4.05 -11.56 -5.71
N ALA A 62 -5.24 -11.44 -5.11
CA ALA A 62 -6.21 -10.43 -5.52
C ALA A 62 -5.75 -9.01 -5.14
N VAL A 63 -5.12 -8.87 -3.97
CA VAL A 63 -4.54 -7.59 -3.53
C VAL A 63 -3.38 -7.20 -4.43
N ALA A 64 -2.46 -8.11 -4.75
CA ALA A 64 -1.27 -7.83 -5.56
C ALA A 64 -1.54 -7.53 -7.05
N LYS A 65 -2.80 -7.61 -7.52
CA LYS A 65 -3.17 -7.27 -8.90
C LYS A 65 -3.43 -5.78 -9.02
N VAL A 66 -2.62 -5.09 -9.82
CA VAL A 66 -2.72 -3.64 -10.04
C VAL A 66 -3.15 -3.36 -11.48
N GLN A 67 -4.27 -2.65 -11.62
CA GLN A 67 -4.78 -2.14 -12.89
C GLN A 67 -4.29 -0.71 -13.12
N PRO A 68 -4.31 -0.17 -14.36
CA PRO A 68 -3.96 1.23 -14.59
C PRO A 68 -4.82 2.15 -13.71
N GLY A 69 -4.20 3.13 -13.05
CA GLY A 69 -4.90 4.03 -12.10
C GLY A 69 -4.97 3.52 -10.65
N ALA A 70 -4.68 2.23 -10.42
CA ALA A 70 -4.68 1.65 -9.08
C ALA A 70 -3.30 1.79 -8.40
N ALA A 71 -3.30 1.75 -7.07
CA ALA A 71 -2.06 1.64 -6.29
C ALA A 71 -2.16 0.66 -5.13
N LEU A 72 -1.00 0.11 -4.76
CA LEU A 72 -0.78 -0.68 -3.56
C LEU A 72 -0.05 0.17 -2.53
N ALA A 73 -0.54 0.17 -1.29
CA ALA A 73 0.15 0.77 -0.17
C ALA A 73 0.52 -0.30 0.85
N VAL A 74 1.76 -0.26 1.31
CA VAL A 74 2.28 -1.14 2.36
C VAL A 74 2.42 -0.31 3.63
N PHE A 75 1.59 -0.60 4.63
CA PHE A 75 1.68 0.03 5.94
C PHE A 75 2.22 -0.96 6.97
N GLY A 76 3.18 -0.50 7.76
CA GLY A 76 3.50 -1.14 9.03
C GLY A 76 2.73 -0.48 10.17
N ARG A 77 2.93 -1.02 11.38
CA ARG A 77 2.32 -0.48 12.60
C ARG A 77 2.79 0.96 12.92
N PRO A 78 4.10 1.28 12.88
CA PRO A 78 4.55 2.66 13.10
C PRO A 78 3.92 3.64 12.09
N GLU A 79 3.94 3.27 10.82
CA GLU A 79 3.37 4.02 9.70
C GLU A 79 1.88 4.32 9.92
N SER A 80 1.10 3.31 10.31
CA SER A 80 -0.34 3.47 10.60
C SER A 80 -0.59 4.43 11.77
N ARG A 81 0.21 4.32 12.84
CA ARG A 81 0.11 5.22 14.01
C ARG A 81 0.45 6.66 13.65
N TRP A 82 1.45 6.86 12.80
CA TRP A 82 1.85 8.19 12.37
C TRP A 82 0.80 8.83 11.45
N ALA A 83 0.23 8.08 10.52
CA ALA A 83 -0.88 8.54 9.69
C ALA A 83 -2.08 8.96 10.55
N MET A 84 -2.49 8.12 11.52
CA MET A 84 -3.57 8.42 12.45
C MET A 84 -3.29 9.67 13.31
N ALA A 85 -2.07 9.79 13.83
CA ALA A 85 -1.68 10.96 14.62
C ALA A 85 -1.64 12.25 13.80
N TYR A 86 -1.22 12.17 12.53
CA TYR A 86 -1.26 13.31 11.62
C TYR A 86 -2.70 13.73 11.31
N TRP A 87 -3.55 12.77 10.92
CA TRP A 87 -4.98 13.01 10.65
C TRP A 87 -5.72 13.67 11.82
N ARG A 88 -5.42 13.25 13.06
CA ARG A 88 -5.99 13.90 14.26
C ARG A 88 -5.50 15.33 14.45
N ARG A 89 -4.22 15.61 14.19
CA ARG A 89 -3.63 16.95 14.34
C ARG A 89 -4.15 17.95 13.32
N THR A 90 -4.50 17.49 12.13
CA THR A 90 -5.09 18.32 11.06
C THR A 90 -6.61 18.46 11.18
N GLY A 91 -7.22 17.95 12.26
CA GLY A 91 -8.66 18.02 12.48
C GLY A 91 -9.48 17.18 11.48
N GLY A 92 -8.87 16.16 10.88
CA GLY A 92 -9.53 15.29 9.91
C GLY A 92 -9.52 15.79 8.46
N ASN A 93 -8.96 16.98 8.19
CA ASN A 93 -8.92 17.58 6.85
C ASN A 93 -7.68 17.18 6.04
N THR A 94 -7.32 15.89 6.07
CA THR A 94 -6.11 15.40 5.39
C THR A 94 -6.44 14.81 4.03
N THR A 95 -5.61 15.07 3.03
CA THR A 95 -5.75 14.46 1.70
C THR A 95 -5.27 13.01 1.69
N MET A 96 -5.79 12.20 0.75
CA MET A 96 -5.32 10.82 0.54
C MET A 96 -3.82 10.78 0.25
N THR A 97 -3.30 11.72 -0.54
CA THR A 97 -1.86 11.82 -0.86
C THR A 97 -1.00 12.03 0.38
N GLU A 98 -1.42 12.91 1.30
CA GLU A 98 -0.71 13.12 2.56
C GLU A 98 -0.75 11.86 3.44
N LEU A 99 -1.86 11.15 3.47
CA LEU A 99 -1.98 9.89 4.22
C LEU A 99 -1.13 8.76 3.63
N LEU A 100 -1.12 8.63 2.30
CA LEU A 100 -0.31 7.64 1.58
C LEU A 100 1.19 7.91 1.73
N SER A 101 1.61 9.15 1.97
CA SER A 101 3.02 9.48 2.26
C SER A 101 3.57 8.79 3.52
N TYR A 102 2.69 8.31 4.40
CA TYR A 102 3.09 7.52 5.58
C TYR A 102 3.31 6.04 5.27
N ALA A 103 2.93 5.53 4.10
CA ALA A 103 3.16 4.14 3.73
C ALA A 103 4.67 3.85 3.67
N ARG A 104 5.07 2.62 3.96
CA ARG A 104 6.46 2.22 3.78
C ARG A 104 6.85 2.19 2.30
N GLN A 105 5.93 1.68 1.49
CA GLN A 105 6.08 1.58 0.04
C GLN A 105 4.71 1.83 -0.59
N LEU A 106 4.71 2.59 -1.69
CA LEU A 106 3.58 2.73 -2.59
C LEU A 106 3.98 2.17 -3.96
N VAL A 107 3.09 1.41 -4.58
CA VAL A 107 3.27 0.87 -5.93
C VAL A 107 2.09 1.32 -6.76
N GLY A 108 2.32 2.25 -7.67
CA GLY A 108 1.32 2.74 -8.61
C GLY A 108 1.48 2.12 -9.98
N ARG A 109 0.37 2.03 -10.71
CA ARG A 109 0.40 1.89 -12.17
C ARG A 109 -0.21 3.13 -12.79
N THR A 110 0.58 3.85 -13.59
CA THR A 110 0.09 5.06 -14.27
C THR A 110 -1.04 4.69 -15.24
N PRO A 111 -1.90 5.66 -15.62
CA PRO A 111 -2.91 5.44 -16.66
C PRO A 111 -2.32 5.04 -18.03
N ALA A 112 -1.06 5.40 -18.30
CA ALA A 112 -0.32 4.96 -19.48
C ALA A 112 0.16 3.49 -19.39
N GLY A 113 0.13 2.91 -18.19
CA GLY A 113 0.44 1.50 -17.94
C GLY A 113 1.78 1.26 -17.25
N ASP A 114 2.57 2.31 -17.02
CA ASP A 114 3.90 2.23 -16.41
C ASP A 114 3.83 1.95 -14.90
N PHE A 115 4.78 1.15 -14.40
CA PHE A 115 4.88 0.87 -12.97
C PHE A 115 5.87 1.79 -12.30
N VAL A 116 5.41 2.38 -11.20
CA VAL A 116 6.22 3.29 -10.40
C VAL A 116 6.14 2.87 -8.94
N VAL A 117 7.29 2.84 -8.28
CA VAL A 117 7.40 2.57 -6.86
C VAL A 117 7.84 3.85 -6.18
N CYS A 118 7.12 4.24 -5.13
CA CYS A 118 7.52 5.32 -4.24
C CYS A 118 7.92 4.71 -2.89
N LEU A 119 9.19 4.89 -2.53
CA LEU A 119 9.67 4.62 -1.19
C LEU A 119 9.38 5.85 -0.34
N CYS A 120 8.33 5.81 0.46
CA CYS A 120 8.07 6.93 1.36
C CYS A 120 9.03 6.85 2.55
N GLY A 121 9.53 8.02 2.95
CA GLY A 121 10.53 8.11 4.01
C GLY A 121 10.01 7.57 5.34
N HIS A 122 10.93 7.29 6.27
CA HIS A 122 10.57 6.92 7.64
C HIS A 122 9.74 8.06 8.24
N ALA A 123 8.51 7.76 8.67
CA ALA A 123 7.64 8.86 9.05
C ALA A 123 8.20 9.61 10.27
N GLY A 124 8.27 10.93 10.13
CA GLY A 124 8.89 11.83 11.11
C GLY A 124 10.34 12.25 10.84
N GLN A 125 10.98 11.84 9.74
CA GLN A 125 12.37 12.26 9.41
C GLN A 125 12.53 13.18 8.19
N GLY A 126 11.51 13.97 7.84
CA GLY A 126 11.62 15.01 6.81
C GLY A 126 10.65 14.83 5.65
N PRO A 127 10.76 15.64 4.58
CA PRO A 127 9.91 15.50 3.42
C PRO A 127 10.05 14.08 2.88
N CYS A 128 8.92 13.37 2.76
CA CYS A 128 8.86 12.19 1.93
C CYS A 128 9.20 12.66 0.52
N ILE A 129 10.46 12.52 0.09
CA ILE A 129 10.81 12.68 -1.31
C ILE A 129 10.20 11.45 -1.96
N PRO A 130 9.14 11.58 -2.75
CA PRO A 130 8.62 10.44 -3.46
C PRO A 130 9.65 10.12 -4.53
N LEU A 131 10.56 9.21 -4.20
CA LEU A 131 11.48 8.61 -5.15
C LEU A 131 10.64 7.67 -5.99
N TRP A 132 9.96 8.23 -6.99
CA TRP A 132 9.32 7.45 -8.03
C TRP A 132 10.41 6.84 -8.88
N ALA A 133 10.68 5.56 -8.67
CA ALA A 133 11.57 4.80 -9.54
C ALA A 133 10.77 3.72 -10.28
N PRO A 134 11.19 3.34 -11.50
CA PRO A 134 10.64 2.20 -12.20
C PRO A 134 10.69 0.92 -11.35
N ARG A 135 9.70 0.04 -11.51
CA ARG A 135 9.61 -1.20 -10.71
C ARG A 135 10.81 -2.11 -10.91
N GLU A 136 11.42 -2.12 -12.08
CA GLU A 136 12.63 -2.88 -12.41
C GLU A 136 13.87 -2.40 -11.64
N GLU A 137 13.87 -1.17 -11.15
CA GLU A 137 14.98 -0.57 -10.40
C GLU A 137 14.86 -0.79 -8.88
N LEU A 138 13.67 -1.16 -8.38
CA LEU A 138 13.40 -1.32 -6.96
C LEU A 138 12.78 -2.68 -6.61
N SER A 139 13.29 -3.30 -5.55
CA SER A 139 12.71 -4.51 -4.98
C SER A 139 11.54 -4.16 -4.04
N LEU A 140 10.41 -4.83 -4.21
CA LEU A 140 9.24 -4.66 -3.36
C LEU A 140 9.31 -5.60 -2.18
N THR A 141 9.33 -5.02 -0.99
CA THR A 141 9.59 -5.77 0.22
C THR A 141 8.49 -5.54 1.23
N VAL A 142 7.82 -6.64 1.62
CA VAL A 142 6.86 -6.64 2.72
C VAL A 142 7.46 -7.34 3.93
N GLN A 143 7.04 -6.90 5.09
CA GLN A 143 7.41 -7.46 6.37
C GLN A 143 6.21 -8.21 6.97
N PRO A 144 6.46 -9.28 7.75
CA PRO A 144 5.42 -9.87 8.57
C PRO A 144 4.70 -8.81 9.42
N ASN A 145 3.37 -8.93 9.49
CA ASN A 145 2.43 -7.98 10.09
C ASN A 145 2.16 -6.69 9.29
N ASP A 146 2.75 -6.47 8.12
CA ASP A 146 2.33 -5.35 7.28
C ASP A 146 0.87 -5.52 6.81
N LEU A 147 0.18 -4.40 6.68
CA LEU A 147 -1.06 -4.29 5.91
C LEU A 147 -0.70 -3.90 4.47
N VAL A 148 -1.12 -4.73 3.53
CA VAL A 148 -1.07 -4.41 2.10
C VAL A 148 -2.49 -4.05 1.68
N LEU A 149 -2.63 -2.81 1.21
CA LEU A 149 -3.89 -2.19 0.85
C LEU A 149 -3.87 -1.88 -0.64
N ARG A 150 -4.96 -2.18 -1.35
CA ARG A 150 -5.14 -1.78 -2.74
C ARG A 150 -6.24 -0.74 -2.84
N PHE A 151 -5.96 0.33 -3.53
CA PHE A 151 -6.91 1.38 -3.87
C PHE A 151 -7.06 1.47 -5.38
N GLU A 152 -8.28 1.71 -5.84
CA GLU A 152 -8.57 1.99 -7.24
C GLU A 152 -8.63 3.52 -7.43
N ASP A 153 -8.31 4.00 -8.63
CA ASP A 153 -8.50 5.39 -9.06
C ASP A 153 -7.76 6.47 -8.24
N ILE A 154 -6.65 6.12 -7.58
CA ILE A 154 -5.85 7.08 -6.80
C ILE A 154 -4.60 7.60 -7.52
N VAL A 155 -4.18 6.96 -8.63
CA VAL A 155 -3.06 7.44 -9.43
C VAL A 155 -3.59 8.38 -10.50
N GLU A 156 -3.34 9.68 -10.33
CA GLU A 156 -3.78 10.71 -11.27
C GLU A 156 -3.09 10.59 -12.64
N LYS A 157 -3.77 11.07 -13.69
CA LYS A 157 -3.16 11.25 -15.01
C LYS A 157 -2.14 12.38 -14.90
N GLN A 158 -0.85 12.06 -14.96
CA GLN A 158 0.20 13.06 -15.16
C GLN A 158 0.03 13.75 -16.52
#